data_AF-A0A388RKV1-F1
#
_entry.id   AF-A0A388RKV1-F1
#
_cell.length_a   1.000
_cell.length_b   1.000
_cell.length_c   1.000
_cell.angle_alpha   90.00
_cell.angle_beta   90.00
_cell.angle_gamma   90.00
#
_symmetry.space_group_name_H-M   'P 1'
#
loop_
_entity.id
_entity.type
_entity.pdbx_description
1 polymer ?
#
loop_
_entity_poly.entity_id
_entity_poly.type
_entity_poly.pdbx_seq_one_letter_code
_entity_poly.pdbx_strand_id
1 'polypeptide(L)'
;MAEPLRWITESYRGMYAHVMAFEVADIATVRDTPGPKWGYLLGVGRSKTPTTDMQYGLDVDEQDYFTRAAAEQGALHFGKRLIDVILECQ
;
A
#
# COMPACT_ATOMS: atom_id res chain seq x y z
N MET A 1 -19.26 -6.00 -9.37
CA MET A 1 -19.45 -4.88 -8.43
C MET A 1 -18.06 -4.46 -7.99
N ALA A 2 -17.61 -3.25 -8.29
CA ALA A 2 -16.32 -2.76 -7.78
C ALA A 2 -16.46 -2.61 -6.26
N GLU A 3 -15.60 -3.27 -5.50
CA GLU A 3 -15.58 -3.06 -4.05
C GLU A 3 -15.13 -1.61 -3.77
N PRO A 4 -15.73 -0.93 -2.78
CA PRO A 4 -15.32 0.42 -2.45
C PRO A 4 -13.84 0.45 -2.02
N LEU A 5 -13.13 1.46 -2.51
CA LEU A 5 -11.80 1.81 -2.01
C LEU A 5 -11.92 2.10 -0.51
N ARG A 6 -11.06 1.47 0.29
CA ARG A 6 -11.05 1.65 1.74
C ARG A 6 -9.63 1.68 2.25
N TRP A 7 -9.42 2.46 3.30
CA TRP A 7 -8.19 2.41 4.07
C TRP A 7 -8.22 1.23 5.03
N ILE A 8 -7.12 0.49 5.09
CA ILE A 8 -6.77 -0.44 6.16
C ILE A 8 -5.70 0.25 7.00
N THR A 9 -5.84 0.18 8.33
CA THR A 9 -4.86 0.74 9.25
C THR A 9 -4.42 -0.32 10.22
N GLU A 10 -3.11 -0.53 10.32
CA GLU A 10 -2.51 -1.47 11.25
C GLU A 10 -1.50 -0.77 12.15
N SER A 11 -1.61 -0.99 13.46
CA SER A 11 -0.62 -0.52 14.43
C SER A 11 0.59 -1.45 14.46
N TYR A 12 1.79 -0.88 14.39
CA TYR A 12 3.04 -1.63 14.50
C TYR A 12 4.10 -0.80 15.24
N ARG A 13 4.65 -1.35 16.33
CA ARG A 13 5.69 -0.74 17.17
C ARG A 13 5.44 0.73 17.58
N GLY A 14 4.19 1.06 17.91
CA GLY A 14 3.79 2.41 18.35
C GLY A 14 3.55 3.41 17.20
N MET A 15 3.65 2.95 15.95
CA MET A 15 3.28 3.68 14.75
C MET A 15 2.12 2.97 14.05
N TYR A 16 1.62 3.56 12.97
CA TYR A 16 0.51 3.06 12.16
C TYR A 16 0.92 3.03 10.69
N ALA A 17 0.62 1.91 10.03
CA ALA A 17 0.67 1.78 8.58
C ALA A 17 -0.75 1.88 8.02
N HIS A 18 -0.95 2.77 7.05
CA HIS A 18 -2.22 3.03 6.39
C HIS A 18 -2.10 2.62 4.92
N VAL A 19 -2.97 1.71 4.50
CA VAL A 19 -2.91 1.06 3.21
C VAL A 19 -4.23 1.21 2.48
N MET A 20 -4.18 1.51 1.18
CA MET A 20 -5.35 1.47 0.30
C MET A 20 -4.96 0.79 -1.00
N ALA A 21 -5.52 -0.39 -1.28
CA ALA A 21 -5.36 -1.05 -2.56
C ALA A 21 -6.36 -0.50 -3.59
N PHE A 22 -5.92 -0.37 -4.83
CA PHE A 22 -6.72 0.09 -5.96
C PHE A 22 -6.45 -0.75 -7.21
N GLU A 23 -7.47 -0.90 -8.06
CA GLU A 23 -7.31 -1.58 -9.34
C GLU A 23 -6.60 -0.64 -10.34
N VAL A 24 -5.56 -1.15 -10.99
CA VAL A 24 -4.78 -0.42 -11.99
C VAL A 24 -5.52 -0.56 -13.32
N ALA A 25 -6.22 0.50 -13.72
CA ALA A 25 -6.82 0.60 -15.03
C ALA A 25 -5.73 0.92 -16.07
N ASP A 26 -5.16 -0.13 -16.67
CA ASP A 26 -4.40 -0.19 -17.91
C ASP A 26 -3.77 1.14 -18.39
N ILE A 27 -2.79 1.66 -17.64
CA ILE A 27 -1.95 2.76 -18.12
C ILE A 27 -0.81 2.14 -18.93
N ALA A 28 -1.12 1.76 -20.17
CA ALA A 28 -0.20 1.62 -21.30
C ALA A 28 1.05 0.70 -21.24
N THR A 29 1.36 -0.01 -20.14
CA THR A 29 2.67 -0.72 -20.02
C THR A 29 2.67 -2.18 -19.59
N VAL A 30 1.55 -2.91 -19.51
CA VAL A 30 1.64 -4.37 -19.25
C VAL A 30 0.84 -5.20 -20.23
N ARG A 31 1.49 -5.56 -21.33
CA ARG A 31 0.92 -6.37 -22.42
C ARG A 31 0.90 -7.89 -22.17
N ASP A 32 1.53 -8.38 -21.11
CA ASP A 32 1.93 -9.80 -21.05
C ASP A 32 1.19 -10.69 -20.05
N THR A 33 0.20 -10.19 -19.29
CA THR A 33 -0.55 -11.08 -18.37
C THR A 33 -2.03 -10.73 -18.28
N PRO A 34 -2.95 -11.66 -18.61
CA PRO A 34 -4.38 -11.42 -18.51
C PRO A 34 -4.83 -11.40 -17.04
N GLY A 35 -5.55 -10.35 -16.63
CA GLY A 35 -6.20 -10.26 -15.33
C GLY A 35 -6.17 -8.85 -14.74
N PRO A 36 -7.01 -8.59 -13.72
CA PRO A 36 -6.99 -7.32 -13.00
C PRO A 36 -5.68 -7.17 -12.21
N LYS A 37 -5.03 -6.03 -12.38
CA LYS A 37 -3.83 -5.67 -11.62
C LYS A 37 -4.21 -4.74 -10.49
N TRP A 38 -3.55 -4.91 -9.34
CA TRP A 38 -3.78 -4.11 -8.15
C TRP A 38 -2.50 -3.38 -7.75
N GLY A 39 -2.63 -2.09 -7.49
CA GLY A 39 -1.63 -1.27 -6.85
C GLY A 39 -2.06 -0.92 -5.44
N TYR A 40 -1.21 -0.22 -4.69
CA TYR A 40 -1.55 0.28 -3.37
C TYR A 40 -0.96 1.66 -3.09
N LEU A 41 -1.62 2.41 -2.22
CA LEU A 41 -1.07 3.56 -1.52
C LEU A 41 -0.69 3.12 -0.11
N LEU A 42 0.47 3.59 0.34
CA LEU A 42 0.95 3.39 1.70
C LEU A 42 1.32 4.76 2.31
N GLY A 43 0.92 4.96 3.55
CA GLY A 43 1.44 6.01 4.42
C GLY A 43 1.75 5.44 5.81
N VAL A 44 2.81 5.92 6.45
CA VAL A 44 3.17 5.55 7.83
C VAL A 44 3.20 6.79 8.71
N GLY A 45 2.75 6.66 9.95
CA GLY A 45 2.70 7.79 10.88
C GLY A 45 2.41 7.40 12.33
N ARG A 46 2.31 8.40 13.20
CA ARG A 46 1.97 8.19 14.63
C ARG A 46 0.47 8.31 14.91
N SER A 47 -0.31 8.78 13.95
CA SER A 47 -1.77 8.92 14.06
C SER A 47 -2.46 7.61 13.67
N LYS A 48 -3.52 7.25 14.40
CA LYS A 48 -4.40 6.13 14.02
C LYS A 48 -5.30 6.47 12.83
N THR A 49 -5.46 7.76 12.54
CA THR A 49 -6.29 8.25 11.43
C THR A 49 -5.41 8.63 10.25
N PRO A 50 -5.72 8.18 9.02
CA PRO A 50 -5.01 8.64 7.83
C PRO A 50 -5.15 10.15 7.64
N THR A 51 -4.03 10.83 7.43
CA THR A 51 -3.98 12.28 7.16
C THR A 51 -3.51 12.53 5.74
N THR A 52 -3.75 13.74 5.22
CA THR A 52 -3.26 14.15 3.90
C THR A 52 -1.75 14.37 3.86
N ASP A 53 -1.08 14.41 5.01
CA ASP A 53 0.36 14.62 5.18
C ASP A 53 1.15 13.28 5.10
N MET A 54 0.66 12.34 4.30
CA MET A 54 1.33 11.08 4.05
C MET A 54 2.27 11.24 2.87
N GLN A 55 3.55 10.94 3.07
CA GLN A 55 4.49 10.84 1.96
C GLN A 55 4.19 9.56 1.19
N TYR A 56 3.63 9.73 -0.01
CA TYR A 56 3.32 8.63 -0.91
C TYR A 56 4.59 8.27 -1.70
N GLY A 57 5.15 7.09 -1.43
CA GLY A 57 6.12 6.48 -2.32
C GLY A 57 5.37 5.78 -3.45
N LEU A 58 5.47 6.29 -4.68
CA LEU A 58 5.22 5.48 -5.88
C LEU A 58 6.42 4.55 -6.07
N ASP A 59 6.65 3.66 -5.11
CA ASP A 59 7.57 2.56 -5.36
C ASP A 59 6.76 1.56 -6.19
N VAL A 60 7.04 1.55 -7.49
CA VAL A 60 6.50 0.56 -8.41
C VAL A 60 7.25 -0.72 -8.07
N ASP A 61 6.87 -1.34 -6.96
CA ASP A 61 7.33 -2.67 -6.60
C ASP A 61 7.16 -3.52 -7.88
N GLU A 62 8.22 -4.14 -8.39
CA GLU A 62 8.20 -4.93 -9.65
C GLU A 62 7.25 -6.14 -9.56
N GLN A 63 6.53 -6.28 -8.45
CA GLN A 63 5.58 -7.32 -8.14
C GLN A 63 4.17 -6.94 -8.61
N ASP A 64 3.68 -7.71 -9.59
CA ASP A 64 2.29 -7.68 -9.98
C ASP A 64 1.39 -8.32 -8.92
N TYR A 65 0.47 -7.54 -8.34
CA TYR A 65 -0.58 -8.07 -7.47
C TYR A 65 -1.85 -8.35 -8.27
N PHE A 66 -2.23 -9.63 -8.39
CA PHE A 66 -3.43 -10.04 -9.15
C PHE A 66 -4.72 -10.03 -8.31
N THR A 67 -4.63 -9.73 -7.01
CA THR A 67 -5.80 -9.59 -6.13
C THR A 67 -5.64 -8.40 -5.21
N ARG A 68 -6.76 -7.78 -4.83
CA ARG A 68 -6.81 -6.73 -3.81
C ARG A 68 -6.11 -7.14 -2.52
N ALA A 69 -6.45 -8.32 -2.01
CA ALA A 69 -5.90 -8.82 -0.75
C ALA A 69 -4.38 -8.99 -0.81
N ALA A 70 -3.83 -9.45 -1.94
CA ALA A 70 -2.39 -9.55 -2.11
C ALA A 70 -1.71 -8.16 -2.07
N ALA A 71 -2.28 -7.17 -2.75
CA ALA A 71 -1.79 -5.79 -2.70
C ALA A 71 -1.87 -5.20 -1.28
N GLU A 72 -2.97 -5.44 -0.56
CA GLU A 72 -3.13 -4.99 0.83
C GLU A 72 -2.08 -5.62 1.76
N GLN A 73 -1.82 -6.92 1.62
CA GLN A 73 -0.81 -7.63 2.42
C GLN A 73 0.62 -7.17 2.09
N GLY A 74 0.94 -6.99 0.80
CA GLY A 74 2.24 -6.48 0.35
C GLY A 74 2.52 -5.08 0.91
N ALA A 75 1.54 -4.19 0.81
CA ALA A 75 1.62 -2.84 1.35
C ALA A 75 1.80 -2.80 2.88
N LEU A 76 1.07 -3.64 3.62
CA LEU A 76 1.21 -3.72 5.08
C LEU A 76 2.59 -4.25 5.48
N HIS A 77 3.08 -5.28 4.78
CA HIS A 77 4.42 -5.81 5.00
C HIS A 77 5.49 -4.74 4.73
N PHE A 78 5.39 -4.01 3.62
CA PHE A 78 6.30 -2.91 3.30
C PHE A 78 6.20 -1.78 4.34
N GLY A 79 4.99 -1.41 4.76
CA GLY A 79 4.75 -0.40 5.80
C GLY A 79 5.39 -0.74 7.14
N LYS A 80 5.37 -2.01 7.55
CA LYS A 80 6.08 -2.46 8.76
C LYS A 80 7.59 -2.30 8.64
N ARG A 81 8.16 -2.68 7.50
CA ARG A 81 9.60 -2.49 7.23
C ARG A 81 9.99 -1.02 7.23
N LEU A 82 9.16 -0.15 6.66
CA LEU A 82 9.39 1.29 6.68
C LEU A 82 9.36 1.86 8.11
N ILE A 83 8.41 1.42 8.93
CA ILE A 83 8.38 1.77 10.36
C ILE A 83 9.66 1.32 11.07
N ASP A 84 10.13 0.09 10.82
CA ASP A 84 11.37 -0.40 11.42
C ASP A 84 12.56 0.51 11.07
N VAL A 85 12.72 0.89 9.79
CA VAL A 85 13.77 1.83 9.35
C VAL A 85 13.64 3.20 10.00
N ILE A 86 12.42 3.76 10.08
CA ILE A 86 12.18 5.06 10.74
C ILE A 86 12.61 5.02 12.20
N LEU A 87 12.31 3.92 12.90
CA LEU A 87 12.66 3.76 14.32
C LEU A 87 14.15 3.49 14.53
N GLU A 88 14.84 2.85 13.58
CA GLU A 88 16.30 2.65 13.63
C GLU A 88 17.08 3.95 13.39
N CYS A 89 16.51 4.89 12.65
CA CYS A 89 17.13 6.18 12.33
C CYS A 89 16.81 7.30 13.34
N GLN A 90 16.06 7.01 14.41
CA GLN A 90 15.71 7.93 15.50
C GLN A 90 16.63 7.74 16.71
#